data_AF-T0YRK6-F1
#
_entry.id   AF-T0YRK6-F1
#
_cell.length_a   1.000
_cell.length_b   1.000
_cell.length_c   1.000
_cell.angle_alpha   90.00
_cell.angle_beta   90.00
_cell.angle_gamma   90.00
#
_symmetry.space_group_name_H-M   'P 1'
#
loop_
_entity.id
_entity.type
_entity.pdbx_description
1 polymer ?
#
loop_
_entity_poly.entity_id
_entity_poly.type
_entity_poly.pdbx_seq_one_letter_code
_entity_poly.pdbx_strand_id
1 'polypeptide(L)' 'QAMMKEGVYCISWVSHLVIGPPLIITREELDRGLEVLDRALVVADARVDPSTA' A
#
# COMPACT_ATOMS: atom_id res chain seq x y z
N GLN A 1 2.92 -8.61 3.84
CA GLN A 1 1.84 -7.84 4.51
C GLN A 1 2.43 -6.65 5.27
N ALA A 2 3.03 -5.67 4.56
CA ALA A 2 3.62 -4.48 5.20
C ALA A 2 2.53 -3.47 5.60
N MET A 3 1.58 -3.18 4.70
CA MET A 3 0.48 -2.23 4.95
C MET A 3 -0.44 -2.65 6.12
N MET A 4 -0.76 -3.94 6.23
CA MET A 4 -1.67 -4.44 7.27
C MET A 4 -1.10 -4.27 8.69
N LYS A 5 0.24 -4.29 8.84
CA LYS A 5 0.89 -4.05 10.14
C LYS A 5 0.75 -2.59 10.60
N GLU A 6 0.54 -1.68 9.66
CA GLU A 6 0.33 -0.25 9.88
C GLU A 6 -1.17 0.11 10.01
N GLY A 7 -2.04 -0.91 10.03
CA GLY A 7 -3.49 -0.75 10.12
C GLY A 7 -4.16 -0.31 8.81
N VAL A 8 -3.44 -0.38 7.67
CA VAL A 8 -4.02 -0.11 6.35
C VAL A 8 -4.31 -1.43 5.64
N TYR A 9 -5.59 -1.69 5.40
CA TYR A 9 -6.03 -2.91 4.73
C TYR A 9 -6.09 -2.70 3.20
N CYS A 10 -5.63 -3.68 2.46
CA CYS A 10 -5.75 -3.75 1.02
C CYS A 10 -6.03 -5.19 0.60
N ILE A 11 -6.74 -5.40 -0.50
CA ILE A 11 -6.97 -6.74 -1.06
C ILE A 11 -5.97 -6.97 -2.20
N SER A 12 -5.16 -8.01 -2.10
CA SER A 12 -4.30 -8.44 -3.20
C SER A 12 -5.07 -9.33 -4.18
N TRP A 13 -5.01 -9.02 -5.47
CA TRP A 13 -5.57 -9.85 -6.53
C TRP A 13 -4.54 -10.12 -7.63
N VAL A 14 -3.92 -11.30 -7.56
CA VAL A 14 -2.87 -11.81 -8.47
C VAL A 14 -1.70 -10.83 -8.63
N SER A 15 -1.83 -9.82 -9.48
CA SER A 15 -0.83 -8.79 -9.78
C SER A 15 -1.29 -7.36 -9.46
N HIS A 16 -2.44 -7.18 -8.81
CA HIS A 16 -3.02 -5.87 -8.49
C HIS A 16 -3.34 -5.75 -7.01
N LEU A 17 -3.25 -4.54 -6.48
CA LEU A 17 -3.75 -4.20 -5.14
C LEU A 17 -5.03 -3.38 -5.29
N VAL A 18 -6.12 -3.88 -4.70
CA VAL A 18 -7.40 -3.17 -4.65
C VAL A 18 -7.42 -2.32 -3.39
N ILE A 19 -7.55 -1.01 -3.59
CA ILE A 19 -7.66 0.00 -2.56
C ILE A 19 -9.04 0.64 -2.66
N GLY A 20 -9.92 0.28 -1.72
CA GLY A 20 -11.29 0.77 -1.65
C GLY A 20 -11.59 1.34 -0.28
N PRO A 21 -11.17 2.58 0.02
CA PRO A 21 -11.50 3.21 1.28
C PRO A 21 -13.02 3.50 1.35
N PRO A 22 -13.57 3.66 2.56
CA PRO A 22 -14.96 4.05 2.72
C PRO A 22 -15.20 5.46 2.14
N LEU A 23 -16.41 5.72 1.65
CA LEU A 23 -16.75 7.02 1.04
C LEU A 23 -16.73 8.21 2.02
N ILE A 24 -16.68 7.93 3.33
CA ILE A 24 -16.64 8.91 4.42
C ILE A 24 -15.20 9.28 4.84
N ILE A 25 -14.17 8.69 4.21
CA ILE A 25 -12.77 8.93 4.56
C ILE A 25 -12.40 10.41 4.43
N THR A 26 -11.58 10.91 5.35
CA THR A 26 -11.03 12.27 5.31
C THR A 26 -9.80 12.35 4.39
N ARG A 27 -9.37 13.57 4.05
CA ARG A 27 -8.18 13.78 3.23
C ARG A 27 -6.93 13.29 3.96
N GLU A 28 -6.85 13.53 5.26
CA GLU A 28 -5.72 13.18 6.12
C GLU A 28 -5.60 11.65 6.26
N GLU A 29 -6.73 10.94 6.40
CA GLU A 29 -6.75 9.48 6.42
C GLU A 29 -6.35 8.88 5.06
N LEU A 30 -6.76 9.51 3.96
CA LEU A 30 -6.35 9.11 2.61
C LEU A 30 -4.84 9.29 2.43
N ASP A 31 -4.29 10.45 2.79
CA ASP A 31 -2.87 10.75 2.68
C ASP A 31 -2.04 9.75 3.52
N ARG A 32 -2.48 9.41 4.74
CA ARG A 32 -1.85 8.36 5.57
C ARG A 32 -1.88 7.00 4.88
N GLY A 33 -3.01 6.63 4.27
CA GLY A 33 -3.15 5.36 3.55
C GLY A 33 -2.17 5.25 2.38
N LEU A 34 -2.01 6.34 1.62
CA LEU A 34 -1.08 6.42 0.49
C LEU A 34 0.38 6.40 0.94
N GLU A 35 0.73 7.08 2.03
CA GLU A 35 2.09 7.05 2.59
C GLU A 35 2.50 5.64 3.05
N VAL A 36 1.57 4.90 3.66
CA VAL A 36 1.78 3.50 4.05
C VAL A 36 1.94 2.60 2.82
N LEU A 37 1.16 2.83 1.76
CA LEU A 37 1.31 2.12 0.49
C LEU A 37 2.70 2.33 -0.09
N ASP A 38 3.17 3.58 -0.17
CA ASP A 38 4.49 3.93 -0.72
C ASP A 38 5.62 3.20 0.02
N ARG A 39 5.62 3.26 1.36
CA ARG A 39 6.60 2.51 2.18
C ARG A 39 6.53 1.00 1.96
N ALA A 40 5.33 0.45 1.75
CA ALA A 40 5.17 -0.97 1.49
C ALA A 40 5.73 -1.38 0.13
N LEU A 41 5.65 -0.51 -0.88
CA LEU A 41 6.24 -0.74 -2.20
C LEU A 41 7.76 -0.72 -2.16
N VAL A 42 8.39 0.21 -1.42
CA VAL A 42 9.85 0.21 -1.21
C VAL A 42 10.34 -1.13 -0.64
N VAL A 43 9.59 -1.72 0.30
CA VAL A 43 9.91 -3.04 0.86
C VAL A 43 9.72 -4.16 -0.16
N ALA A 44 8.77 -4.03 -1.09
CA ALA A 44 8.54 -4.99 -2.16
C ALA A 44 9.66 -4.91 -3.21
N ASP A 45 10.04 -3.70 -3.61
CA ASP A 45 11.14 -3.44 -4.56
C ASP A 45 12.47 -3.97 -4.01
N ALA A 46 12.74 -3.76 -2.72
CA ALA A 46 13.93 -4.32 -2.08
C ALA A 46 13.98 -5.87 -2.10
N ARG A 47 12.86 -6.55 -2.38
CA ARG A 47 12.76 -8.02 -2.49
C ARG A 47 12.80 -8.51 -3.93
N VAL A 48 12.67 -7.62 -4.91
CA VAL A 48 12.68 -7.92 -6.34
C VAL A 48 13.81 -7.11 -6.97
N ASP A 49 14.96 -7.77 -7.15
CA ASP A 49 16.21 -7.34 -7.82
C ASP A 49 16.31 -5.88 -8.36
N PRO A 50 17.32 -5.07 -7.94
CA PRO A 50 17.50 -3.67 -8.35
C PRO A 50 17.78 -3.40 -9.85
N SER A 51 17.78 -4.41 -10.73
CA SER A 51 18.02 -4.23 -12.17
C SER A 51 16.80 -3.69 -12.94
N THR A 52 15.65 -3.53 -12.28
CA THR A 52 14.38 -3.05 -12.88
C THR A 52 13.90 -1.68 -12.38
N ALA A 53 14.75 -0.90 -11.71
CA ALA A 53 14.47 0.48 -11.29
C ALA A 53 14.96 1.53 -12.30
#